data_AF-A0A227NFV4-F1
#
_entry.id   AF-A0A227NFV4-F1
#
_cell.length_a   1.000
_cell.length_b   1.000
_cell.length_c   1.000
_cell.angle_alpha   90.00
_cell.angle_beta   90.00
_cell.angle_gamma   90.00
#
_symmetry.space_group_name_H-M   'P 1'
#
loop_
_entity.id
_entity.type
_entity.pdbx_description
1 polymer ?
#
loop_
_entity_poly.entity_id
_entity_poly.type
_entity_poly.pdbx_seq_one_letter_code
_entity_poly.pdbx_strand_id
1 'polypeptide(L)'
;MSVEEKNKIDIITTNKQGILVLTISDHLEWDCMNEHLLILQEKINSYLDFLESGQIYESYPGAVDKEIMIQIVFKYLPNRIAQEFLEVVKKFLNEKGYDFKFYQLVL
;
A
#
# COMPACT_ATOMS: atom_id res chain seq x y z
N MET A 1 4.05 -14.05 -0.30
CA MET A 1 4.88 -12.83 -0.46
C MET A 1 4.16 -11.76 0.35
N SER A 2 4.78 -11.37 1.47
CA SER A 2 4.11 -10.92 2.70
C SER A 2 4.37 -9.43 2.97
N VAL A 3 3.44 -8.79 3.69
CA VAL A 3 3.60 -7.49 4.37
C VAL A 3 4.88 -7.40 5.23
N GLU A 4 5.41 -8.53 5.68
CA GLU A 4 6.63 -8.62 6.50
C GLU A 4 7.94 -8.43 5.71
N GLU A 5 7.91 -8.62 4.37
CA GLU A 5 9.07 -8.33 3.52
C GLU A 5 9.13 -6.82 3.24
N LYS A 6 9.68 -6.07 4.20
CA LYS A 6 9.65 -4.59 4.23
C LYS A 6 10.23 -3.91 2.98
N ASN A 7 11.20 -4.54 2.31
CA ASN A 7 11.94 -3.93 1.18
C ASN A 7 11.50 -4.39 -0.21
N LYS A 8 10.32 -5.02 -0.34
CA LYS A 8 9.81 -5.44 -1.65
C LYS A 8 8.44 -4.86 -1.92
N ILE A 9 8.25 -4.41 -3.17
CA ILE A 9 6.93 -4.15 -3.72
C ILE A 9 6.32 -5.50 -4.09
N ASP A 10 5.11 -5.78 -3.61
CA ASP A 10 4.53 -7.11 -3.72
C ASP A 10 4.03 -7.34 -5.14
N ILE A 11 3.22 -6.39 -5.65
CA ILE A 11 2.60 -6.46 -6.97
C ILE A 11 2.50 -5.05 -7.57
N ILE A 12 2.92 -4.91 -8.83
CA ILE A 12 2.70 -3.71 -9.64
C ILE A 12 1.83 -4.10 -10.84
N THR A 13 0.75 -3.38 -11.07
CA THR A 13 -0.13 -3.56 -12.23
C THR A 13 -0.48 -2.23 -12.87
N THR A 14 -0.91 -2.24 -14.13
CA THR A 14 -1.58 -1.08 -14.73
C THR A 14 -3.05 -1.46 -14.92
N ASN A 15 -3.97 -0.65 -14.39
CA ASN A 15 -5.40 -0.92 -14.53
C ASN A 15 -5.90 -0.53 -15.94
N LYS A 16 -7.18 -0.81 -16.23
CA LYS A 16 -7.78 -0.50 -17.55
C LYS A 16 -7.81 0.99 -17.89
N GLN A 17 -7.70 1.88 -16.89
CA GLN A 17 -7.67 3.33 -17.06
C GLN A 17 -6.24 3.87 -17.28
N GLY A 18 -5.23 3.00 -17.24
CA GLY A 18 -3.82 3.40 -17.38
C GLY A 18 -3.15 3.81 -16.07
N ILE A 19 -3.84 3.71 -14.93
CA ILE A 19 -3.30 4.04 -13.60
C ILE A 19 -2.36 2.90 -13.16
N LEU A 20 -1.18 3.27 -12.66
CA LEU A 20 -0.24 2.34 -12.07
C LEU A 20 -0.65 2.02 -10.62
N VAL A 21 -0.90 0.75 -10.33
CA VAL A 21 -1.40 0.29 -9.03
C VAL A 21 -0.33 -0.56 -8.34
N LEU A 22 0.17 -0.08 -7.21
CA LEU A 22 1.06 -0.80 -6.30
C LEU A 22 0.19 -1.45 -5.21
N THR A 23 0.23 -2.77 -5.11
CA THR A 23 -0.62 -3.51 -4.16
C THR A 23 0.21 -4.07 -3.02
N ILE A 24 -0.19 -3.77 -1.79
CA ILE A 24 0.28 -4.43 -0.56
C ILE A 24 -0.68 -5.58 -0.24
N SER A 25 -0.16 -6.80 -0.10
CA SER A 25 -0.93 -7.95 0.33
C SER A 25 -0.72 -8.20 1.81
N ASP A 26 -1.77 -8.02 2.61
CA ASP A 26 -1.72 -8.19 4.05
C ASP A 26 -2.48 -9.45 4.47
N HIS A 27 -1.75 -10.38 5.08
CA HIS A 27 -2.24 -11.69 5.48
C HIS A 27 -2.21 -11.91 6.99
N LEU A 28 -1.84 -10.88 7.77
CA LEU A 28 -1.69 -10.98 9.23
C LEU A 28 -3.05 -10.75 9.93
N GLU A 29 -3.24 -11.43 11.05
CA GLU A 29 -4.36 -11.20 11.94
C GLU A 29 -4.11 -9.98 12.82
N TRP A 30 -5.18 -9.25 13.14
CA TRP A 30 -5.09 -8.03 13.93
C TRP A 30 -4.95 -8.36 15.42
N ASP A 31 -3.93 -7.81 16.05
CA ASP A 31 -3.65 -7.97 17.47
C ASP A 31 -4.18 -6.79 18.31
N CYS A 32 -4.16 -6.94 19.63
CA CYS A 32 -4.58 -5.91 20.58
C CYS A 32 -3.46 -4.97 21.04
N MET A 33 -2.20 -5.29 20.73
CA MET A 33 -1.00 -4.55 21.13
C MET A 33 -0.51 -3.60 20.03
N ASN A 34 -1.17 -3.59 18.87
CA ASN A 34 -0.84 -2.82 17.66
C ASN A 34 0.51 -3.19 17.02
N GLU A 35 1.00 -4.41 17.24
CA GLU A 35 2.23 -4.89 16.60
C GLU A 35 2.06 -4.99 15.07
N HIS A 36 0.91 -5.51 14.63
CA HIS A 36 0.56 -5.57 13.20
C HIS A 36 0.43 -4.17 12.59
N LEU A 37 -0.17 -3.23 13.32
CA LEU A 37 -0.30 -1.85 12.85
C LEU A 37 1.07 -1.21 12.57
N LEU A 38 2.06 -1.47 13.43
CA LEU A 38 3.43 -0.98 13.24
C LEU A 38 4.06 -1.60 11.98
N ILE A 39 3.90 -2.90 11.77
CA ILE A 39 4.39 -3.60 10.58
C ILE A 39 3.78 -2.99 9.31
N LEU A 40 2.46 -2.74 9.33
CA LEU A 40 1.76 -2.14 8.18
C LEU A 40 2.25 -0.72 7.89
N GLN A 41 2.46 0.09 8.93
CA GLN A 41 3.01 1.44 8.78
C GLN A 41 4.40 1.42 8.14
N GLU A 42 5.29 0.54 8.60
CA GLU A 42 6.62 0.39 8.02
C GLU A 42 6.57 -0.05 6.55
N LYS A 43 5.63 -0.94 6.20
CA LYS A 43 5.43 -1.39 4.82
C LYS A 43 4.91 -0.26 3.91
N ILE A 44 4.00 0.59 4.40
CA ILE A 44 3.54 1.76 3.65
C ILE A 44 4.69 2.75 3.44
N ASN A 45 5.51 2.97 4.47
CA ASN A 45 6.67 3.85 4.38
C ASN A 45 7.68 3.36 3.33
N SER A 46 7.94 2.06 3.23
CA SER A 46 8.87 1.56 2.22
C SER A 46 8.35 1.71 0.79
N TYR A 47 7.03 1.64 0.58
CA TYR A 47 6.41 1.95 -0.72
C TYR A 47 6.57 3.43 -1.05
N LEU A 48 6.41 4.31 -0.07
CA LEU A 48 6.65 5.74 -0.24
C LEU A 48 8.10 6.02 -0.59
N ASP A 49 9.06 5.44 0.13
CA ASP A 49 10.49 5.59 -0.14
C ASP A 49 10.83 5.14 -1.58
N PHE A 50 10.24 4.03 -2.04
CA PHE A 50 10.41 3.53 -3.40
C PHE A 50 9.85 4.49 -4.48
N LEU A 51 8.73 5.16 -4.20
CA LEU A 51 8.14 6.16 -5.09
C LEU A 51 8.93 7.48 -5.09
N GLU A 52 9.26 8.00 -3.89
CA GLU A 52 9.93 9.29 -3.71
C GLU A 52 11.38 9.26 -4.16
N SER A 53 12.07 8.11 -4.03
CA SER A 53 13.41 7.93 -4.58
C SER A 53 13.45 7.84 -6.11
N GLY A 54 12.30 7.69 -6.77
CA GLY A 54 12.21 7.50 -8.22
C GLY A 54 12.59 6.09 -8.71
N GLN A 55 12.90 5.16 -7.79
CA GLN A 55 13.26 3.77 -8.13
C GLN A 55 12.18 3.06 -8.96
N ILE A 56 10.92 3.49 -8.84
CA ILE A 56 9.82 3.02 -9.68
C ILE A 56 10.07 3.24 -11.18
N TYR A 57 10.68 4.36 -11.58
CA TYR A 57 10.88 4.67 -12.99
C TYR A 57 12.06 3.90 -13.60
N GLU A 58 13.02 3.49 -12.78
CA GLU A 58 14.11 2.59 -13.19
C GLU A 58 13.61 1.16 -13.34
N SER A 59 12.84 0.69 -12.35
CA SER A 59 12.33 -0.68 -12.30
C SER A 59 11.16 -0.91 -13.26
N TYR A 60 10.36 0.13 -13.52
CA TYR A 60 9.20 0.11 -14.39
C TYR A 60 9.13 1.39 -15.23
N PRO A 61 9.89 1.48 -16.34
CA PRO A 61 9.91 2.68 -17.19
C PRO A 61 8.53 3.10 -17.71
N GLY A 62 7.59 2.16 -17.83
CA GLY A 62 6.20 2.45 -18.17
C GLY A 62 5.40 3.15 -17.07
N ALA A 63 6.00 3.52 -15.94
CA ALA A 63 5.40 4.33 -14.88
C ALA A 63 5.44 5.83 -15.17
N VAL A 64 6.32 6.28 -16.08
CA VAL A 64 6.48 7.70 -16.42
C VAL A 64 5.14 8.27 -16.88
N ASP A 65 4.81 9.46 -16.37
CA ASP A 65 3.56 10.20 -16.64
C ASP A 65 2.26 9.48 -16.30
N LYS A 66 2.31 8.40 -15.50
CA LYS A 66 1.09 7.73 -15.00
C LYS A 66 0.70 8.24 -13.64
N GLU A 67 -0.61 8.32 -13.42
CA GLU A 67 -1.17 8.39 -12.08
C GLU A 67 -0.80 7.13 -11.29
N ILE A 68 -0.47 7.31 -10.02
CA ILE A 68 -0.04 6.23 -9.13
C ILE A 68 -1.09 6.05 -8.03
N MET A 69 -1.47 4.80 -7.81
CA MET A 69 -2.35 4.37 -6.73
C MET A 69 -1.64 3.33 -5.88
N ILE A 70 -1.71 3.50 -4.56
CA ILE A 70 -1.34 2.46 -3.60
C ILE A 70 -2.64 1.79 -3.15
N GLN A 71 -2.67 0.46 -3.12
CA GLN A 71 -3.79 -0.26 -2.54
C GLN A 71 -3.34 -1.33 -1.54
N ILE A 72 -4.19 -1.61 -0.55
CA ILE A 72 -3.96 -2.69 0.43
C ILE A 72 -5.10 -3.70 0.36
N VAL A 73 -4.73 -4.97 0.24
CA VAL A 73 -5.67 -6.09 0.20
C VAL A 73 -5.48 -6.92 1.46
N PHE A 74 -6.50 -6.92 2.32
CA PHE A 74 -6.46 -7.64 3.59
C PHE A 74 -7.10 -9.03 3.48
N LYS A 75 -6.45 -10.04 4.06
CA LYS A 75 -7.05 -11.34 4.34
C LYS A 75 -8.05 -11.26 5.51
N TYR A 76 -7.67 -10.55 6.57
CA TYR A 76 -8.46 -10.42 7.80
C TYR A 76 -8.95 -8.97 7.98
N LEU A 77 -10.19 -8.82 8.45
CA LEU A 77 -10.82 -7.51 8.60
C LEU A 77 -10.02 -6.61 9.58
N PRO A 78 -9.64 -5.39 9.18
CA PRO A 78 -9.01 -4.42 10.07
C PRO A 78 -9.84 -4.09 11.31
N ASN A 79 -9.17 -4.07 12.48
CA ASN A 79 -9.76 -3.58 13.72
C ASN A 79 -10.01 -2.06 13.66
N ARG A 80 -10.75 -1.51 14.63
CA ARG A 80 -11.14 -0.08 14.59
C ARG A 80 -9.94 0.87 14.53
N ILE A 81 -8.89 0.59 15.31
CA ILE A 81 -7.67 1.42 15.37
C ILE A 81 -6.99 1.44 14.00
N ALA A 82 -6.90 0.28 13.37
CA ALA A 82 -6.33 0.14 12.04
C ALA A 82 -7.14 0.88 10.97
N GLN A 83 -8.47 0.83 11.04
CA GLN A 83 -9.33 1.58 10.12
C GLN A 83 -9.13 3.09 10.26
N GLU A 84 -9.07 3.60 11.49
CA GLU A 84 -8.79 5.01 11.76
C GLU A 84 -7.41 5.43 11.21
N PHE A 85 -6.39 4.59 11.40
CA PHE A 85 -5.06 4.80 10.82
C PHE A 85 -5.09 4.83 9.29
N LEU A 86 -5.78 3.89 8.63
CA LEU A 86 -5.87 3.82 7.18
C LEU A 86 -6.53 5.06 6.57
N GLU A 87 -7.52 5.65 7.25
CA GLU A 87 -8.13 6.91 6.81
C GLU A 87 -7.18 8.11 6.95
N VAL A 88 -6.29 8.10 7.95
CA VAL A 88 -5.22 9.11 8.07
C VAL A 88 -4.21 8.95 6.92
N VAL A 89 -3.76 7.71 6.66
CA VAL A 89 -2.86 7.39 5.53
C VAL A 89 -3.48 7.83 4.21
N LYS A 90 -4.76 7.56 4.00
CA LYS A 90 -5.48 7.96 2.78
C LYS A 90 -5.39 9.47 2.52
N LYS A 91 -5.63 10.29 3.55
CA LYS A 91 -5.55 11.75 3.43
C LYS A 91 -4.13 12.19 3.10
N PHE A 92 -3.16 11.65 3.83
CA PHE A 92 -1.74 11.97 3.64
C PHE A 92 -1.24 11.63 2.22
N LEU A 93 -1.61 10.45 1.70
CA LEU A 93 -1.22 10.02 0.36
C LEU A 93 -1.88 10.87 -0.73
N ASN A 94 -3.16 11.20 -0.56
CA ASN A 94 -3.87 12.08 -1.49
C ASN A 94 -3.23 13.47 -1.56
N GLU A 95 -2.80 14.04 -0.43
CA GLU A 95 -2.06 15.31 -0.39
C GLU A 95 -0.71 15.25 -1.12
N LYS A 96 -0.08 14.07 -1.15
CA LYS A 96 1.15 13.79 -1.94
C LYS A 96 0.88 13.44 -3.40
N GLY A 97 -0.37 13.40 -3.84
CA GLY A 97 -0.75 13.08 -5.23
C GLY A 97 -0.85 11.59 -5.54
N TYR A 98 -0.91 10.72 -4.54
CA TYR A 98 -1.11 9.28 -4.69
C TYR A 98 -2.53 8.90 -4.27
N ASP A 99 -3.31 8.24 -5.14
CA ASP A 99 -4.60 7.66 -4.72
C ASP A 99 -4.35 6.48 -3.78
N PHE A 100 -5.27 6.27 -2.83
CA PHE A 100 -5.16 5.21 -1.85
C PHE A 100 -6.48 4.48 -1.62
N LYS A 101 -6.43 3.14 -1.72
CA LYS A 101 -7.58 2.26 -1.48
C LYS A 101 -7.21 1.08 -0.60
N PHE A 102 -8.18 0.60 0.17
CA PHE A 102 -8.02 -0.64 0.89
C PHE A 102 -9.33 -1.41 0.93
N TYR A 103 -9.24 -2.73 0.95
CA TYR A 103 -10.40 -3.62 1.03
C TYR A 103 -10.01 -4.98 1.59
N GLN A 104 -10.99 -5.68 2.15
CA GLN A 104 -10.85 -7.08 2.52
C GLN A 104 -11.20 -7.97 1.34
N LEU A 105 -10.40 -9.01 1.12
CA LEU A 105 -10.70 -10.04 0.13
C LEU A 105 -11.82 -10.92 0.69
N VAL A 106 -13.01 -10.83 0.08
CA VAL A 106 -14.12 -11.75 0.35
C VAL A 106 -13.95 -12.95 -0.56
N LEU A 107 -13.56 -14.09 0.01
CA LEU A 107 -13.49 -15.38 -0.69
C LEU A 107 -14.87 -16.02 -0.81
#